data_AF-A0A7G9BQB2-F1
#
_entry.id   AF-A0A7G9BQB2-F1
#
_cell.length_a   1.000
_cell.length_b   1.000
_cell.length_c   1.000
_cell.angle_alpha   90.00
_cell.angle_beta   90.00
_cell.angle_gamma   90.00
#
_symmetry.space_group_name_H-M   'P 1'
#
loop_
_entity.id
_entity.type
_entity.pdbx_description
1 polymer ?
#
loop_
_entity_poly.entity_id
_entity_poly.type
_entity_poly.pdbx_seq_one_letter_code
_entity_poly.pdbx_strand_id
1 'polypeptide(L)'
;MLILFTLLILGLLFGTVSSYNSLQKLAQDVRANGSNIQVALSKKLASINQLIDVVKNYQEGEQLVQLKVSQDTSTANMANSYQQSGTVLATVQGIAEKFPNLKASEQYHRLIDSIQACELNIQQSREKYNHAVKEYNTKRVRVPTVFIAKSFGFPEAPYLQFDISGINEITSLKDFKTDDGERLQQMLSGAGNKVVNLASKAGKVGKDFATKIKENNTNK
;
A
#
# COMPACT_ATOMS: atom_id res chain seq x y z
N MET A 1 38.49 17.89 -17.95
CA MET A 1 37.92 17.62 -16.61
C MET A 1 36.57 18.30 -16.39
N LEU A 2 36.43 19.62 -16.57
CA LEU A 2 35.15 20.32 -16.38
C LEU A 2 33.99 19.78 -17.24
N ILE A 3 34.22 19.54 -18.54
CA ILE A 3 33.19 18.99 -19.45
C ILE A 3 32.72 17.58 -19.02
N LEU A 4 33.64 16.73 -18.57
CA LEU A 4 33.33 15.38 -18.08
C LEU A 4 32.50 15.45 -16.79
N PHE A 5 32.82 16.40 -15.91
CA PHE A 5 32.09 16.64 -14.66
C PHE A 5 30.68 17.18 -14.92
N THR A 6 30.53 18.12 -15.87
CA THR A 6 29.24 18.66 -16.29
C THR A 6 28.35 17.57 -16.91
N LEU A 7 28.89 16.72 -17.79
CA LEU A 7 28.16 15.59 -18.38
C LEU A 7 27.70 14.59 -17.32
N LEU A 8 28.54 14.30 -16.32
CA LEU A 8 28.21 13.39 -15.22
C LEU A 8 27.06 13.95 -14.36
N ILE A 9 27.09 15.25 -14.04
CA ILE A 9 26.00 15.92 -13.30
C ILE A 9 24.70 15.92 -14.10
N LEU A 10 24.76 16.19 -15.40
CA LEU A 10 23.58 16.21 -16.28
C LEU A 10 22.94 14.82 -16.37
N GLY A 11 23.76 13.77 -16.49
CA GLY A 11 23.29 12.38 -16.47
C GLY A 11 22.62 11.99 -15.15
N LEU A 12 23.18 12.44 -14.01
CA LEU A 12 22.58 12.21 -12.70
C LEU A 12 21.21 12.90 -12.57
N LEU A 13 21.11 14.18 -12.99
CA LEU A 13 19.86 14.95 -12.98
C LEU A 13 18.78 14.32 -13.86
N PHE A 14 19.14 13.86 -15.06
CA PHE A 14 18.19 13.20 -15.95
C PHE A 14 17.69 11.88 -15.33
N GLY A 15 18.58 11.10 -14.73
CA GLY A 15 18.24 9.85 -14.04
C GLY A 15 17.32 10.04 -12.83
N THR A 16 17.49 11.13 -12.07
CA THR A 16 16.63 11.43 -10.92
C THR A 16 15.23 11.85 -11.35
N VAL A 17 15.10 12.74 -12.34
CA VAL A 17 13.80 13.19 -12.87
C VAL A 17 13.04 12.01 -13.48
N SER A 18 13.69 11.18 -14.29
CA SER A 18 13.06 9.99 -14.89
C SER A 18 12.56 9.01 -13.83
N SER A 19 13.35 8.79 -12.78
CA SER A 19 12.97 7.87 -11.69
C SER A 19 11.83 8.42 -10.83
N TYR A 20 11.83 9.73 -10.54
CA TYR A 20 10.76 10.41 -9.82
C TYR A 20 9.42 10.29 -10.56
N ASN A 21 9.41 10.64 -11.86
CA ASN A 21 8.21 10.56 -12.69
C ASN A 21 7.66 9.13 -12.78
N SER A 22 8.56 8.14 -12.88
CA SER A 22 8.19 6.72 -12.90
C SER A 22 7.56 6.27 -11.57
N LEU A 23 8.14 6.67 -10.44
CA LEU A 23 7.56 6.37 -9.12
C LEU A 23 6.22 7.04 -8.92
N GLN A 24 6.09 8.31 -9.33
CA GLN A 24 4.84 9.05 -9.20
C GLN A 24 3.73 8.41 -10.03
N LYS A 25 4.04 7.95 -11.25
CA LYS A 25 3.10 7.18 -12.08
C LYS A 25 2.62 5.92 -11.36
N LEU A 26 3.54 5.08 -10.89
CA LEU A 26 3.21 3.86 -10.16
C LEU A 26 2.41 4.13 -8.87
N ALA A 27 2.72 5.22 -8.16
CA ALA A 27 1.95 5.64 -6.99
C ALA A 27 0.52 6.06 -7.35
N GLN A 28 0.30 6.70 -8.50
CA GLN A 28 -1.04 6.99 -8.99
C GLN A 28 -1.79 5.71 -9.40
N ASP A 29 -1.09 4.75 -10.03
CA ASP A 29 -1.68 3.46 -10.39
C ASP A 29 -2.16 2.69 -9.14
N VAL A 30 -1.38 2.70 -8.06
CA VAL A 30 -1.80 2.12 -6.77
C VAL A 30 -3.05 2.81 -6.23
N ARG A 31 -3.10 4.15 -6.25
CA ARG A 31 -4.27 4.91 -5.78
C ARG A 31 -5.52 4.62 -6.61
N ALA A 32 -5.39 4.61 -7.94
CA ALA A 32 -6.49 4.33 -8.85
C ALA A 32 -7.08 2.93 -8.62
N ASN A 33 -6.23 1.92 -8.46
CA ASN A 33 -6.69 0.57 -8.11
C ASN A 33 -7.34 0.51 -6.73
N GLY A 34 -6.83 1.25 -5.74
CA GLY A 34 -7.45 1.37 -4.42
C GLY A 34 -8.86 1.96 -4.49
N SER A 35 -9.05 3.01 -5.29
CA SER A 35 -10.38 3.62 -5.52
C SER A 35 -11.35 2.65 -6.19
N ASN A 36 -10.90 1.81 -7.12
CA ASN A 36 -11.76 0.80 -7.75
C ASN A 36 -12.32 -0.21 -6.72
N ILE A 37 -11.49 -0.62 -5.76
CA ILE A 37 -11.92 -1.51 -4.67
C ILE A 37 -12.96 -0.82 -3.79
N GLN A 38 -12.75 0.45 -3.43
CA GLN A 38 -13.70 1.21 -2.63
C GLN A 38 -15.07 1.27 -3.31
N VAL A 39 -15.11 1.59 -4.61
CA VAL A 39 -16.37 1.63 -5.38
C VAL A 39 -17.08 0.28 -5.40
N ALA A 40 -16.34 -0.82 -5.61
CA ALA A 40 -16.91 -2.16 -5.60
C ALA A 40 -17.46 -2.54 -4.21
N LEU A 41 -16.74 -2.18 -3.14
CA LEU A 41 -17.21 -2.39 -1.77
C LEU A 41 -18.45 -1.55 -1.45
N SER A 42 -18.47 -0.26 -1.83
CA SER A 42 -19.65 0.60 -1.61
C SER A 42 -20.89 0.01 -2.27
N LYS A 43 -20.76 -0.53 -3.50
CA LYS A 43 -21.86 -1.21 -4.22
C LYS A 43 -22.31 -2.49 -3.52
N LYS A 44 -21.37 -3.30 -3.01
CA LYS A 44 -21.68 -4.49 -2.19
C LYS A 44 -22.49 -4.11 -0.95
N LEU A 45 -22.02 -3.12 -0.20
CA LEU A 45 -22.67 -2.63 1.03
C LEU A 45 -24.07 -2.07 0.75
N ALA A 46 -24.22 -1.29 -0.33
CA ALA A 46 -25.52 -0.80 -0.77
C ALA A 46 -26.48 -1.95 -1.14
N SER A 47 -26.02 -2.95 -1.88
CA SER A 47 -26.83 -4.12 -2.26
C SER A 47 -27.24 -4.95 -1.04
N ILE A 48 -26.35 -5.10 -0.05
CA ILE A 48 -26.67 -5.77 1.23
C ILE A 48 -27.74 -4.98 2.01
N ASN A 49 -27.61 -3.66 2.09
CA ASN A 49 -28.62 -2.83 2.76
C ASN A 49 -29.99 -2.90 2.05
N GLN A 50 -30.00 -2.94 0.71
CA GLN A 50 -31.22 -3.19 -0.05
C GLN A 50 -31.80 -4.59 0.22
N LEU A 51 -30.95 -5.61 0.32
CA LEU A 51 -31.37 -6.97 0.66
C LEU A 51 -32.01 -7.04 2.05
N ILE A 52 -31.40 -6.38 3.04
CA ILE A 52 -31.97 -6.25 4.39
C ILE A 52 -33.36 -5.62 4.34
N ASP A 53 -33.53 -4.54 3.58
CA ASP A 53 -34.82 -3.85 3.47
C ASP A 53 -35.89 -4.71 2.74
N VAL A 54 -35.48 -5.58 1.79
CA VAL A 54 -36.37 -6.60 1.21
C VAL A 54 -36.76 -7.65 2.26
N VAL A 55 -35.81 -8.18 3.02
CA VAL A 55 -36.08 -9.21 4.06
C VAL A 55 -36.99 -8.66 5.15
N LYS A 56 -36.85 -7.38 5.52
CA LYS A 56 -37.72 -6.70 6.51
C LYS A 56 -39.19 -6.72 6.13
N ASN A 57 -39.53 -6.66 4.84
CA ASN A 57 -40.94 -6.72 4.41
C ASN A 57 -41.60 -8.08 4.66
N TYR A 58 -40.80 -9.14 4.91
CA TYR A 58 -41.28 -10.50 5.16
C TYR A 58 -41.19 -10.90 6.64
N GLN A 59 -40.54 -10.10 7.49
CA GLN A 59 -40.43 -10.36 8.91
C GLN A 59 -40.65 -9.06 9.71
N GLU A 60 -41.71 -9.03 10.53
CA GLU A 60 -41.92 -8.00 11.54
C GLU A 60 -40.95 -8.24 12.72
N GLY A 61 -39.71 -7.74 12.62
CA GLY A 61 -38.72 -7.88 13.69
C GLY A 61 -37.68 -6.76 13.70
N GLU A 62 -37.53 -6.10 14.85
CA GLU A 62 -36.57 -5.00 15.06
C GLU A 62 -35.10 -5.41 14.89
N GLN A 63 -34.78 -6.70 14.99
CA GLN A 63 -33.41 -7.22 14.85
C GLN A 63 -32.78 -6.93 13.49
N LEU A 64 -33.59 -6.80 12.42
CA LEU A 64 -33.11 -6.48 11.07
C LEU A 64 -32.69 -5.01 10.91
N VAL A 65 -33.15 -4.11 11.77
CA VAL A 65 -32.81 -2.68 11.72
C VAL A 65 -31.37 -2.44 12.20
N GLN A 66 -30.90 -3.24 13.16
CA GLN A 66 -29.53 -3.17 13.68
C GLN A 66 -28.48 -3.78 12.75
N LEU A 67 -28.89 -4.53 11.72
CA LEU A 67 -27.98 -5.18 10.77
C LEU A 67 -27.48 -4.26 9.65
N LYS A 68 -27.99 -3.02 9.52
CA LYS A 68 -27.53 -2.11 8.46
C LYS A 68 -26.02 -1.89 8.58
N VAL A 69 -25.30 -2.19 7.50
CA VAL A 69 -23.84 -2.07 7.46
C VAL A 69 -23.50 -0.61 7.19
N SER A 70 -22.52 -0.08 7.93
CA SER A 70 -21.93 1.23 7.65
C SER A 70 -21.40 1.26 6.23
N GLN A 71 -21.66 2.35 5.50
CA GLN A 71 -21.14 2.56 4.14
C GLN A 71 -19.78 3.26 4.13
N ASP A 72 -19.11 3.35 5.29
CA ASP A 72 -17.75 3.88 5.35
C ASP A 72 -16.78 2.94 4.62
N THR A 73 -16.37 3.35 3.44
CA THR A 73 -15.37 2.68 2.61
C THR A 73 -14.06 3.44 2.56
N SER A 74 -13.79 4.29 3.56
CA SER A 74 -12.47 4.93 3.71
C SER A 74 -11.38 3.86 3.81
N THR A 75 -10.17 4.18 3.34
CA THR A 75 -9.04 3.25 3.34
C THR A 75 -8.77 2.65 4.73
N ALA A 76 -9.02 3.41 5.80
CA ALA A 76 -8.82 2.96 7.18
C ALA A 76 -9.85 1.90 7.61
N ASN A 77 -11.08 1.98 7.12
CA ASN A 77 -12.19 1.12 7.54
C ASN A 77 -12.55 0.04 6.51
N MET A 78 -11.97 0.07 5.31
CA MET A 78 -12.31 -0.83 4.20
C MET A 78 -12.26 -2.32 4.58
N ALA A 79 -11.25 -2.77 5.33
CA ALA A 79 -11.16 -4.16 5.78
C ALA A 79 -12.27 -4.54 6.76
N ASN A 80 -12.55 -3.67 7.74
CA ASN A 80 -13.62 -3.86 8.72
C ASN A 80 -14.99 -3.91 8.03
N SER A 81 -15.25 -2.96 7.12
CA SER A 81 -16.51 -2.91 6.36
C SER A 81 -16.70 -4.13 5.47
N TYR A 82 -15.62 -4.64 4.85
CA TYR A 82 -15.68 -5.89 4.09
C TYR A 82 -15.98 -7.10 4.99
N GLN A 83 -15.34 -7.23 6.14
CA GLN A 83 -15.62 -8.31 7.10
C GLN A 83 -17.07 -8.25 7.61
N GLN A 84 -17.52 -7.07 8.05
CA GLN A 84 -18.89 -6.86 8.52
C GLN A 84 -19.92 -7.21 7.45
N SER A 85 -19.64 -6.89 6.17
CA SER A 85 -20.52 -7.23 5.05
C SER A 85 -20.74 -8.75 4.91
N GLY A 86 -19.70 -9.56 5.17
CA GLY A 86 -19.80 -11.02 5.13
C GLY A 86 -20.64 -11.56 6.28
N THR A 87 -20.41 -11.10 7.50
CA THR A 87 -21.18 -11.49 8.68
C THR A 87 -22.66 -11.16 8.52
N VAL A 88 -22.98 -9.94 8.07
CA VAL A 88 -24.37 -9.51 7.89
C VAL A 88 -25.05 -10.29 6.77
N LEU A 89 -24.36 -10.53 5.64
CA LEU A 89 -24.90 -11.35 4.56
C LEU A 89 -25.25 -12.78 5.04
N ALA A 90 -24.36 -13.41 5.80
CA ALA A 90 -24.61 -14.73 6.37
C ALA A 90 -25.84 -14.75 7.28
N THR A 91 -26.00 -13.74 8.15
CA THR A 91 -27.20 -13.59 8.99
C THR A 91 -28.46 -13.45 8.15
N VAL A 92 -28.45 -12.60 7.12
CA VAL A 92 -29.60 -12.38 6.23
C VAL A 92 -29.96 -13.66 5.46
N GLN A 93 -28.97 -14.42 5.00
CA GLN A 93 -29.19 -15.71 4.34
C GLN A 93 -29.81 -16.73 5.30
N GLY A 94 -29.34 -16.84 6.54
CA GLY A 94 -29.93 -17.72 7.55
C GLY A 94 -31.37 -17.35 7.92
N ILE A 95 -31.74 -16.07 7.84
CA ILE A 95 -33.14 -15.64 7.97
C ILE A 95 -33.95 -16.09 6.75
N ALA A 96 -33.43 -15.88 5.54
CA ALA A 96 -34.11 -16.27 4.30
C ALA A 96 -34.40 -17.78 4.22
N GLU A 97 -33.60 -18.64 4.87
CA GLU A 97 -33.89 -20.09 4.97
C GLU A 97 -35.19 -20.40 5.72
N LYS A 98 -35.58 -19.55 6.68
CA LYS A 98 -36.82 -19.72 7.45
C LYS A 98 -38.06 -19.22 6.69
N PHE A 99 -37.87 -18.48 5.60
CA PHE A 99 -38.95 -17.87 4.81
C PHE A 99 -38.87 -18.27 3.33
N PRO A 100 -39.42 -19.45 2.94
CA PRO A 100 -39.35 -19.94 1.57
C PRO A 100 -39.89 -18.97 0.51
N ASN A 101 -40.95 -18.22 0.84
CA ASN A 101 -41.55 -17.23 -0.07
C ASN A 101 -40.61 -16.05 -0.36
N LEU A 102 -39.80 -15.62 0.62
CA LEU A 102 -38.76 -14.60 0.42
C LEU A 102 -37.63 -15.18 -0.43
N LYS A 103 -37.18 -16.40 -0.13
CA LYS A 103 -36.10 -17.05 -0.86
C LYS A 103 -36.45 -17.27 -2.33
N ALA A 104 -37.71 -17.59 -2.64
CA ALA A 104 -38.21 -17.73 -4.01
C ALA A 104 -38.46 -16.39 -4.72
N SER A 105 -38.33 -15.25 -4.03
CA SER A 105 -38.53 -13.94 -4.62
C SER A 105 -37.44 -13.62 -5.63
N GLU A 106 -37.84 -13.24 -6.84
CA GLU A 106 -36.92 -12.82 -7.89
C GLU A 106 -36.05 -11.63 -7.45
N GLN A 107 -36.62 -10.70 -6.67
CA GLN A 107 -35.89 -9.55 -6.13
C GLN A 107 -34.77 -9.97 -5.15
N TYR A 108 -35.01 -11.01 -4.34
CA TYR A 108 -34.00 -11.56 -3.43
C TYR A 108 -32.83 -12.14 -4.23
N HIS A 109 -33.13 -12.98 -5.23
CA HIS A 109 -32.12 -13.59 -6.09
C HIS A 109 -31.29 -12.54 -6.85
N ARG A 110 -31.93 -11.54 -7.46
CA ARG A 110 -31.22 -10.44 -8.15
C ARG A 110 -30.21 -9.73 -7.25
N LEU A 111 -30.56 -9.50 -5.98
CA LEU A 111 -29.67 -8.84 -5.03
C LEU A 111 -28.52 -9.76 -4.59
N ILE A 112 -28.77 -11.05 -4.37
CA ILE A 112 -27.71 -12.03 -4.11
C ILE A 112 -26.73 -12.09 -5.28
N ASP A 113 -27.22 -12.16 -6.52
CA ASP A 113 -26.37 -12.18 -7.71
C ASP A 113 -25.54 -10.90 -7.85
N SER A 114 -26.14 -9.73 -7.58
CA SER A 114 -25.42 -8.44 -7.54
C SER A 114 -24.31 -8.45 -6.48
N ILE A 115 -24.59 -8.98 -5.29
CA ILE A 115 -23.60 -9.09 -4.20
C ILE A 115 -22.46 -10.02 -4.61
N GLN A 116 -22.76 -11.17 -5.22
CA GLN A 116 -21.74 -12.10 -5.73
C GLN A 116 -20.89 -11.48 -6.85
N ALA A 117 -21.50 -10.75 -7.77
CA ALA A 117 -20.78 -10.02 -8.81
C ALA A 117 -19.86 -8.94 -8.23
N CYS A 118 -20.31 -8.21 -7.21
CA CYS A 118 -19.46 -7.27 -6.47
C CYS A 118 -18.31 -7.97 -5.77
N GLU A 119 -18.55 -9.13 -5.15
CA GLU A 119 -17.53 -9.93 -4.47
C GLU A 119 -16.43 -10.38 -5.44
N LEU A 120 -16.81 -10.91 -6.60
CA LEU A 120 -15.85 -11.28 -7.65
C LEU A 120 -15.06 -10.04 -8.12
N ASN A 121 -15.71 -8.90 -8.30
CA ASN A 121 -15.05 -7.67 -8.71
C ASN A 121 -14.05 -7.16 -7.64
N ILE A 122 -14.39 -7.26 -6.36
CA ILE A 122 -13.49 -6.93 -5.25
C ILE A 122 -12.25 -7.83 -5.28
N GLN A 123 -12.42 -9.14 -5.49
CA GLN A 123 -11.31 -10.08 -5.56
C GLN A 123 -10.36 -9.75 -6.72
N GLN A 124 -10.89 -9.54 -7.93
CA GLN A 124 -10.10 -9.16 -9.10
C GLN A 124 -9.41 -7.79 -8.92
N SER A 125 -10.11 -6.81 -8.34
CA SER A 125 -9.55 -5.48 -8.09
C SER A 125 -8.45 -5.53 -7.04
N ARG A 126 -8.57 -6.39 -6.03
CA ARG A 126 -7.54 -6.63 -5.02
C ARG A 126 -6.28 -7.23 -5.64
N GLU A 127 -6.42 -8.21 -6.54
CA GLU A 127 -5.27 -8.78 -7.26
C GLU A 127 -4.54 -7.71 -8.07
N LYS A 128 -5.28 -6.88 -8.82
CA LYS A 128 -4.72 -5.75 -9.59
C LYS A 128 -4.04 -4.72 -8.69
N TYR A 129 -4.66 -4.36 -7.57
CA TYR A 129 -4.07 -3.47 -6.57
C TYR A 129 -2.77 -4.03 -6.02
N ASN A 130 -2.77 -5.30 -5.60
CA ASN A 130 -1.58 -5.95 -5.05
C ASN A 130 -0.47 -6.07 -6.11
N HIS A 131 -0.82 -6.27 -7.39
CA HIS A 131 0.13 -6.21 -8.49
C HIS A 131 0.75 -4.81 -8.64
N ALA A 132 -0.06 -3.75 -8.65
CA ALA A 132 0.42 -2.37 -8.72
C ALA A 132 1.30 -2.01 -7.51
N VAL A 133 0.92 -2.44 -6.31
CA VAL A 133 1.71 -2.29 -5.08
C VAL A 133 3.05 -3.00 -5.21
N LYS A 134 3.07 -4.23 -5.74
CA LYS A 134 4.31 -4.97 -6.01
C LYS A 134 5.21 -4.22 -6.97
N GLU A 135 4.70 -3.72 -8.09
CA GLU A 135 5.48 -2.96 -9.07
C GLU A 135 6.06 -1.68 -8.47
N TYR A 136 5.23 -0.92 -7.74
CA TYR A 136 5.64 0.28 -7.03
C TYR A 136 6.71 -0.01 -5.99
N ASN A 137 6.48 -0.99 -5.10
CA ASN A 137 7.41 -1.36 -4.03
C ASN A 137 8.73 -1.89 -4.61
N THR A 138 8.66 -2.70 -5.67
CA THR A 138 9.85 -3.21 -6.38
C THR A 138 10.66 -2.07 -7.00
N LYS A 139 10.00 -1.10 -7.65
CA LYS A 139 10.70 0.05 -8.23
C LYS A 139 11.29 0.95 -7.14
N ARG A 140 10.59 1.14 -6.02
CA ARG A 140 11.02 1.92 -4.85
C ARG A 140 12.36 1.43 -4.29
N VAL A 141 12.58 0.11 -4.23
CA VAL A 141 13.79 -0.48 -3.64
C VAL A 141 14.96 -0.64 -4.62
N ARG A 142 14.74 -0.47 -5.94
CA ARG A 142 15.80 -0.59 -6.96
C ARG A 142 16.71 0.63 -6.97
N VAL A 143 18.00 0.44 -7.26
CA VAL A 143 18.95 1.52 -7.55
C VAL A 143 18.70 2.05 -8.99
N PRO A 144 18.73 3.38 -9.24
CA PRO A 144 19.01 4.48 -8.30
C PRO A 144 17.78 5.00 -7.53
N THR A 145 16.60 4.45 -7.80
CA THR A 145 15.31 4.91 -7.28
C THR A 145 15.20 4.90 -5.74
N VAL A 146 15.88 3.98 -5.05
CA VAL A 146 15.92 3.90 -3.57
C VAL A 146 16.39 5.19 -2.89
N PHE A 147 17.34 5.91 -3.49
CA PHE A 147 17.83 7.18 -2.95
C PHE A 147 16.77 8.28 -3.06
N ILE A 148 16.09 8.31 -4.21
CA ILE A 148 15.05 9.29 -4.53
C ILE A 148 13.82 9.03 -3.65
N ALA A 149 13.43 7.76 -3.49
CA ALA A 149 12.30 7.39 -2.66
C ALA A 149 12.46 7.87 -1.21
N LYS A 150 13.66 7.69 -0.63
CA LYS A 150 13.98 8.18 0.72
C LYS A 150 14.02 9.70 0.80
N SER A 151 14.65 10.38 -0.16
CA SER A 151 14.80 11.84 -0.14
C SER A 151 13.51 12.61 -0.42
N PHE A 152 12.61 12.08 -1.26
CA PHE A 152 11.36 12.74 -1.66
C PHE A 152 10.11 12.16 -0.97
N GLY A 153 10.28 11.28 0.01
CA GLY A 153 9.20 10.81 0.86
C GLY A 153 8.18 9.91 0.16
N PHE A 154 8.64 8.98 -0.69
CA PHE A 154 7.78 7.93 -1.26
C PHE A 154 7.67 6.76 -0.28
N PRO A 155 6.56 6.62 0.49
CA PRO A 155 6.43 5.57 1.47
C PRO A 155 6.18 4.21 0.82
N GLU A 156 6.30 3.14 1.60
CA GLU A 156 5.84 1.83 1.16
C GLU A 156 4.33 1.78 1.00
N ALA A 157 3.86 1.19 -0.10
CA ALA A 157 2.44 0.92 -0.27
C ALA A 157 2.09 -0.42 0.39
N PRO A 158 1.06 -0.46 1.26
CA PRO A 158 0.64 -1.70 1.91
C PRO A 158 -0.12 -2.59 0.93
N TYR A 159 0.16 -3.89 0.98
CA TYR A 159 -0.67 -4.89 0.31
C TYR A 159 -2.04 -4.97 0.99
N LEU A 160 -3.08 -5.19 0.20
CA LEU A 160 -4.42 -5.40 0.71
C LEU A 160 -4.69 -6.90 0.84
N GLN A 161 -4.88 -7.35 2.07
CA GLN A 161 -5.29 -8.70 2.40
C GLN A 161 -6.59 -8.61 3.19
N PHE A 162 -7.64 -9.25 2.68
CA PHE A 162 -8.84 -9.50 3.49
C PHE A 162 -8.65 -10.88 4.08
N ASP A 163 -8.75 -10.98 5.40
CA ASP A 163 -8.61 -12.24 6.10
C ASP A 163 -9.74 -13.17 5.64
N ILE A 164 -9.37 -14.25 4.95
CA ILE A 164 -10.33 -15.29 4.59
C ILE A 164 -10.32 -16.23 5.79
N SER A 165 -11.43 -16.28 6.52
CA SER A 165 -11.60 -17.18 7.67
C SER A 165 -11.21 -18.61 7.26
N GLY A 166 -10.05 -19.08 7.74
CA GLY A 166 -9.47 -20.39 7.40
C GLY A 166 -8.07 -20.36 6.80
N ILE A 167 -7.55 -19.21 6.32
CA ILE A 167 -6.18 -19.10 5.78
C ILE A 167 -5.21 -18.57 6.86
N ASN A 168 -5.32 -19.12 8.07
CA ASN A 168 -4.36 -18.85 9.15
C ASN A 168 -3.08 -19.72 9.03
N GLU A 169 -3.10 -20.76 8.20
CA GLU A 169 -1.98 -21.71 8.06
C GLU A 169 -0.89 -21.28 7.05
N ILE A 170 -1.13 -20.27 6.22
CA ILE A 170 -0.10 -19.70 5.32
C ILE A 170 0.64 -18.54 6.01
N THR A 171 0.89 -18.67 7.31
CA THR A 171 1.71 -17.73 8.08
C THR A 171 3.17 -17.77 7.63
N SER A 172 3.61 -18.86 6.96
CA SER A 172 4.97 -19.02 6.42
C SER A 172 5.29 -18.14 5.19
N LEU A 173 4.30 -17.61 4.47
CA LEU A 173 4.54 -16.66 3.36
C LEU A 173 4.50 -15.19 3.81
N LYS A 174 3.94 -14.88 4.99
CA LYS A 174 3.95 -13.53 5.56
C LYS A 174 5.36 -13.11 6.01
N ASP A 175 6.21 -14.09 6.36
CA ASP A 175 7.55 -13.87 6.89
C ASP A 175 8.67 -14.01 5.84
N PHE A 176 8.36 -13.94 4.54
CA PHE A 176 9.40 -13.82 3.52
C PHE A 176 10.07 -12.43 3.60
N LYS A 177 11.01 -12.27 4.54
CA LYS A 177 11.83 -11.07 4.71
C LYS A 177 13.05 -11.19 3.82
N THR A 178 13.06 -10.49 2.69
CA THR A 178 14.29 -10.26 1.95
C THR A 178 15.12 -9.21 2.71
N ASP A 179 16.20 -9.65 3.36
CA ASP A 179 17.16 -8.83 4.15
C ASP A 179 17.91 -7.76 3.30
N ASP A 180 17.72 -7.76 1.98
CA ASP A 180 18.47 -6.95 1.04
C ASP A 180 18.27 -5.44 1.25
N GLY A 181 17.10 -4.99 1.73
CA GLY A 181 16.86 -3.58 2.04
C GLY A 181 17.66 -3.08 3.26
N GLU A 182 17.72 -3.90 4.30
CA GLU A 182 18.48 -3.60 5.53
C GLU A 182 19.98 -3.72 5.29
N ARG A 183 20.43 -4.75 4.56
CA ARG A 183 21.84 -4.90 4.16
C ARG A 183 22.33 -3.77 3.27
N LEU A 184 21.58 -3.36 2.26
CA LEU A 184 21.94 -2.21 1.43
C LEU A 184 21.99 -0.92 2.27
N GLN A 185 21.08 -0.76 3.24
CA GLN A 185 21.10 0.37 4.16
C GLN A 185 22.29 0.35 5.13
N GLN A 186 22.70 -0.83 5.63
CA GLN A 186 23.90 -0.99 6.44
C GLN A 186 25.17 -0.72 5.63
N MET A 187 25.24 -1.21 4.39
CA MET A 187 26.36 -0.94 3.47
C MET A 187 26.46 0.54 3.14
N LEU A 188 25.33 1.21 2.86
CA LEU A 188 25.29 2.64 2.55
C LEU A 188 25.60 3.51 3.76
N SER A 189 25.04 3.19 4.93
CA SER A 189 25.38 3.90 6.19
C SER A 189 26.85 3.69 6.55
N GLY A 190 27.36 2.47 6.35
CA GLY A 190 28.78 2.14 6.51
C GLY A 190 29.68 2.89 5.52
N ALA A 191 29.26 3.05 4.27
CA ALA A 191 29.97 3.83 3.26
C ALA A 191 29.92 5.34 3.55
N GLY A 192 28.75 5.88 3.94
CA GLY A 192 28.56 7.28 4.32
C GLY A 192 29.43 7.66 5.53
N ASN A 193 29.44 6.84 6.58
CA ASN A 193 30.31 7.07 7.74
C ASN A 193 31.80 6.99 7.39
N LYS A 194 32.20 6.10 6.47
CA LYS A 194 33.59 6.04 5.98
C LYS A 194 33.99 7.29 5.20
N VAL A 195 33.12 7.82 4.34
CA VAL A 195 33.37 9.05 3.57
C VAL A 195 33.43 10.27 4.50
N VAL A 196 32.52 10.38 5.47
CA VAL A 196 32.53 11.46 6.47
C VAL A 196 33.77 11.39 7.36
N ASN A 197 34.20 10.20 7.77
CA ASN A 197 35.43 10.03 8.54
C ASN A 197 36.69 10.32 7.71
N LEU A 198 36.70 9.97 6.42
CA LEU A 198 37.81 10.30 5.53
C LEU A 198 37.91 11.82 5.30
N ALA A 199 36.78 12.48 5.06
CA ALA A 199 36.71 13.94 4.89
C ALA A 199 37.11 14.69 6.18
N SER A 200 36.65 14.22 7.34
CA SER A 200 37.00 14.83 8.63
C SER A 200 38.48 14.62 8.98
N LYS A 201 39.05 13.44 8.66
CA LYS A 201 40.47 13.14 8.85
C LYS A 201 41.35 13.95 7.91
N ALA A 202 40.97 14.10 6.64
CA ALA A 202 41.64 14.97 5.67
C ALA A 202 41.58 16.45 6.11
N GLY A 203 40.45 16.92 6.63
CA GLY A 203 40.29 18.27 7.15
C GLY A 203 41.14 18.56 8.40
N LYS A 204 41.28 17.59 9.31
CA LYS A 204 42.18 17.69 10.48
C LYS A 204 43.64 17.74 10.04
N VAL A 205 44.05 16.86 9.13
CA VAL A 205 45.41 16.87 8.57
C VAL A 205 45.72 18.20 7.88
N GLY A 206 44.79 18.73 7.06
CA GLY A 206 44.95 20.04 6.42
C GLY A 206 45.10 21.19 7.41
N LYS A 207 44.32 21.18 8.51
CA LYS A 207 44.46 22.16 9.59
C LYS A 207 45.79 22.03 10.33
N ASP A 208 46.22 20.82 10.66
CA ASP A 208 47.50 20.58 11.33
C ASP A 208 48.70 21.00 10.48
N PHE A 209 48.64 20.77 9.16
CA PHE A 209 49.63 21.27 8.22
C PHE A 209 49.64 22.81 8.15
N ALA A 210 48.46 23.45 8.09
CA ALA A 210 48.37 24.90 8.07
C ALA A 210 48.89 25.55 9.37
N THR A 211 48.62 24.93 10.53
CA THR A 211 49.13 25.38 11.83
C THR A 211 50.65 25.23 11.90
N LYS A 212 51.21 24.10 11.45
CA LYS A 212 52.67 23.91 11.39
C LYS A 212 53.37 24.90 10.46
N ILE A 213 52.75 25.25 9.33
CA ILE A 213 53.30 26.26 8.40
C ILE A 213 53.25 27.67 9.01
N LYS A 214 52.20 27.98 9.79
CA LYS A 214 52.12 29.24 10.55
C LYS A 214 53.19 29.29 11.63
N GLU A 215 53.31 28.26 12.46
CA GLU A 215 54.31 28.19 13.55
C GLU A 215 55.76 28.29 13.03
N ASN A 216 56.06 27.72 11.86
CA ASN A 216 57.40 27.81 11.25
C ASN A 216 57.71 29.19 10.64
N ASN A 217 56.70 30.01 10.33
CA ASN A 217 56.88 31.37 9.83
C ASN A 217 56.92 32.42 10.95
N THR A 218 56.46 32.11 12.17
CA THR A 218 56.54 33.02 13.33
C THR A 218 57.86 32.92 14.09
N ASN A 219 58.69 31.91 13.81
CA ASN A 219 59.99 31.65 14.45
C ASN A 219 61.21 32.08 13.58
N LYS A 220 61.00 32.98 12.62
CA LYS A 220 62.05 33.64 11.83
C LYS A 220 61.91 35.15 11.98
#